data_AF-A0A7C5RD77-F1
#
_entry.id   AF-A0A7C5RD77-F1
#
_cell.length_a   1.000
_cell.length_b   1.000
_cell.length_c   1.000
_cell.angle_alpha   90.00
_cell.angle_beta   90.00
_cell.angle_gamma   90.00
#
_symmetry.space_group_name_H-M   'P 1'
#
loop_
_entity.id
_entity.type
_entity.pdbx_description
1 polymer ?
#
loop_
_entity_poly.entity_id
_entity_poly.type
_entity_poly.pdbx_seq_one_letter_code
_entity_poly.pdbx_strand_id
1 'polypeptide(L)'
;MLICGLRGDSTKDLRNIRNIVGNIRKTQSIFLTLIFFILVSFLSGCVGENNNSDSLNTQVNTQVACENINIAFIYTDWCPYCKNMKPWVKELESEGYNITWINAGNKDDIKIATECMEGVAQLRYVPEFVCLSKKVNKIGAFSSKEEMKSFFDNCIN
;
A
#
# COMPACT_ATOMS: atom_id res chain seq x y z
N MET A 1 86.24 7.43 -36.37
CA MET A 1 85.94 8.12 -37.64
C MET A 1 84.47 8.53 -37.61
N LEU A 2 84.23 9.81 -37.89
CA LEU A 2 82.95 10.46 -38.26
C LEU A 2 81.89 10.80 -37.19
N ILE A 3 81.74 12.12 -37.07
CA ILE A 3 80.67 12.97 -36.53
C ILE A 3 79.37 12.76 -37.32
N CYS A 4 78.21 12.90 -36.66
CA CYS A 4 76.93 13.51 -37.12
C CYS A 4 75.87 13.25 -36.02
N GLY A 5 75.14 14.18 -35.40
CA GLY A 5 74.73 15.53 -35.79
C GLY A 5 73.37 15.51 -36.49
N LEU A 6 72.24 15.43 -35.76
CA LEU A 6 70.85 15.76 -36.21
C LEU A 6 70.01 16.02 -34.93
N ARG A 7 69.58 17.23 -34.57
CA ARG A 7 68.63 18.18 -35.19
C ARG A 7 67.23 17.59 -35.43
N GLY A 8 66.25 18.15 -34.70
CA GLY A 8 64.81 17.96 -34.87
C GLY A 8 64.16 17.40 -33.59
N ASP A 9 63.05 17.92 -33.05
CA ASP A 9 62.02 18.78 -33.62
C ASP A 9 61.02 19.14 -32.49
N SER A 10 60.99 20.41 -32.07
CA SER A 10 60.19 20.96 -30.95
C SER A 10 58.68 21.10 -31.26
N THR A 11 58.19 20.49 -32.35
CA THR A 11 56.78 20.63 -32.80
C THR A 11 55.87 19.45 -32.42
N LYS A 12 56.43 18.35 -31.90
CA LYS A 12 55.65 17.18 -31.47
C LYS A 12 54.94 17.38 -30.12
N ASP A 13 55.51 18.21 -29.26
CA ASP A 13 55.02 18.39 -27.88
C ASP A 13 53.72 19.22 -27.81
N LEU A 14 53.66 20.33 -28.56
CA LEU A 14 52.50 21.22 -28.59
C LEU A 14 51.24 20.58 -29.20
N ARG A 15 51.41 19.59 -30.08
CA ARG A 15 50.29 18.86 -30.71
C ARG A 15 49.61 17.89 -29.73
N ASN A 16 50.38 17.32 -28.79
CA ASN A 16 49.89 16.39 -27.80
C ASN A 16 49.04 17.10 -26.72
N ILE A 17 49.50 18.27 -26.26
CA ILE A 17 48.81 19.09 -25.26
C ILE A 17 47.46 19.60 -25.80
N ARG A 18 47.38 20.03 -27.07
CA ARG A 18 46.11 20.47 -27.69
C ARG A 18 45.05 19.37 -27.72
N ASN A 19 45.46 18.12 -27.99
CA ASN A 19 44.56 16.98 -28.01
C ASN A 19 44.09 16.58 -26.60
N ILE A 20 44.97 16.67 -25.59
CA ILE A 20 44.65 16.40 -24.18
C ILE A 20 43.66 17.44 -23.63
N VAL A 21 43.91 18.73 -23.85
CA VAL A 21 43.02 19.83 -23.42
C VAL A 21 41.65 19.74 -24.12
N GLY A 22 41.62 19.37 -25.40
CA GLY A 22 40.38 19.11 -26.12
C GLY A 22 39.60 17.91 -25.55
N ASN A 23 40.30 16.84 -25.17
CA ASN A 23 39.68 15.63 -24.63
C ASN A 23 39.13 15.86 -23.21
N ILE A 24 39.80 16.68 -22.37
CA ILE A 24 39.34 17.07 -21.03
C ILE A 24 38.10 17.96 -21.10
N ARG A 25 38.07 18.96 -21.99
CA ARG A 25 36.86 19.78 -22.23
C ARG A 25 35.68 18.94 -22.75
N LYS A 26 35.96 17.93 -23.57
CA LYS A 26 34.93 17.04 -24.13
C LYS A 26 34.38 16.05 -23.09
N THR A 27 35.24 15.52 -22.21
CA THR A 27 34.81 14.63 -21.10
C THR A 27 34.05 15.36 -20.00
N GLN A 28 34.42 16.61 -19.68
CA GLN A 28 33.67 17.47 -18.76
C GLN A 28 32.23 17.74 -19.25
N SER A 29 32.06 18.00 -20.56
CA SER A 29 30.74 18.23 -21.14
C SER A 29 29.84 16.98 -21.13
N ILE A 30 30.40 15.79 -21.31
CA ILE A 30 29.64 14.53 -21.35
C ILE A 30 29.09 14.19 -19.95
N PHE A 31 29.89 14.37 -18.90
CA PHE A 31 29.48 14.02 -17.53
C PHE A 31 28.31 14.90 -17.03
N LEU A 32 28.32 16.19 -17.37
CA LEU A 32 27.23 17.12 -17.07
C LEU A 32 25.93 16.75 -17.79
N THR A 33 25.99 16.26 -19.02
CA THR A 33 24.78 15.80 -19.74
C THR A 33 24.17 14.55 -19.11
N LEU A 34 24.99 13.59 -18.65
CA LEU A 34 24.50 12.37 -18.01
C LEU A 34 23.80 12.66 -16.67
N ILE A 35 24.34 13.58 -15.87
CA ILE A 35 23.71 14.00 -14.60
C ILE A 35 22.36 14.69 -14.87
N PHE A 36 22.27 15.53 -15.89
CA PHE A 36 21.01 16.17 -16.29
C PHE A 36 19.96 15.14 -16.74
N PHE A 37 20.35 14.14 -17.55
CA PHE A 37 19.44 13.06 -17.95
C PHE A 37 18.92 12.26 -16.75
N ILE A 38 19.77 11.95 -15.77
CA ILE A 38 19.37 11.27 -14.54
C ILE A 38 18.37 12.13 -13.74
N LEU A 39 18.63 13.43 -13.57
CA LEU A 39 17.70 14.35 -12.90
C LEU A 39 16.35 14.46 -13.62
N VAL A 40 16.35 14.47 -14.96
CA VAL A 40 15.11 14.46 -15.76
C VAL A 40 14.34 13.15 -15.57
N SER A 41 15.01 12.00 -15.46
CA SER A 41 14.36 10.72 -15.14
C SER A 41 13.73 10.70 -13.74
N PHE A 42 14.37 11.33 -12.75
CA PHE A 42 13.81 11.46 -11.40
C PHE A 42 12.65 12.47 -11.32
N LEU A 43 12.64 13.49 -12.18
CA LEU A 43 11.53 14.46 -12.28
C LEU A 43 10.40 14.00 -13.20
N SER A 44 10.63 13.01 -14.06
CA SER A 44 9.57 12.31 -14.81
C SER A 44 8.88 11.25 -13.94
N GLY A 45 8.64 11.60 -12.68
CA GLY A 45 7.69 10.90 -11.82
C GLY A 45 6.36 10.79 -12.56
N CYS A 46 5.77 9.60 -12.49
CA CYS A 46 4.56 9.21 -13.21
C CYS A 46 3.52 10.33 -13.22
N VAL A 47 3.18 10.83 -14.42
CA VAL A 47 1.93 11.55 -14.65
C VAL A 47 0.80 10.54 -14.42
N GLY A 48 0.32 10.50 -13.18
CA GLY A 48 -0.94 9.87 -12.83
C GLY A 48 -2.07 10.77 -13.29
N GLU A 49 -2.97 10.21 -14.09
CA GLU A 49 -4.21 10.84 -14.53
C GLU A 49 -5.08 11.14 -13.30
N ASN A 50 -5.14 12.42 -12.92
CA ASN A 50 -5.89 12.89 -11.77
C ASN A 50 -7.29 13.30 -12.22
N ASN A 51 -8.22 12.36 -12.16
CA ASN A 51 -9.64 12.69 -12.24
C ASN A 51 -10.08 13.25 -10.90
N ASN A 52 -10.27 14.57 -10.88
CA ASN A 52 -11.10 15.34 -9.96
C ASN A 52 -11.00 15.01 -8.45
N SER A 53 -10.38 15.93 -7.73
CA SER A 53 -11.06 16.64 -6.64
C SER A 53 -11.81 15.77 -5.63
N ASP A 54 -11.10 14.94 -4.85
CA ASP A 54 -11.38 14.75 -3.42
C ASP A 54 -10.35 13.86 -2.70
N SER A 55 -9.09 14.31 -2.63
CA SER A 55 -8.10 13.65 -1.75
C SER A 55 -8.22 14.07 -0.28
N LEU A 56 -9.05 15.06 0.04
CA LEU A 56 -9.40 15.41 1.42
C LEU A 56 -10.77 14.89 1.87
N ASN A 57 -11.63 14.46 0.95
CA ASN A 57 -12.98 13.96 1.28
C ASN A 57 -13.11 12.44 1.08
N THR A 58 -12.21 11.80 0.32
CA THR A 58 -12.19 10.33 0.21
C THR A 58 -11.56 9.69 1.45
N GLN A 59 -10.46 10.25 1.99
CA GLN A 59 -9.86 9.80 3.25
C GLN A 59 -10.78 10.11 4.45
N VAL A 60 -11.45 11.26 4.44
CA VAL A 60 -12.42 11.64 5.48
C VAL A 60 -13.68 10.77 5.40
N ASN A 61 -14.17 10.40 4.21
CA ASN A 61 -15.29 9.46 4.10
C ASN A 61 -14.93 8.04 4.58
N THR A 62 -13.73 7.54 4.29
CA THR A 62 -13.32 6.20 4.78
C THR A 62 -13.03 6.21 6.27
N GLN A 63 -12.39 7.26 6.80
CA GLN A 63 -12.09 7.36 8.23
C GLN A 63 -13.38 7.48 9.07
N VAL A 64 -14.37 8.24 8.60
CA VAL A 64 -15.71 8.31 9.22
C VAL A 64 -16.48 6.98 9.07
N ALA A 65 -16.22 6.21 8.01
CA ALA A 65 -16.82 4.88 7.86
C ALA A 65 -16.31 3.89 8.92
N CYS A 66 -15.04 3.96 9.31
CA CYS A 66 -14.46 3.07 10.32
C CYS A 66 -14.92 3.39 11.76
N GLU A 67 -15.17 4.66 12.07
CA GLU A 67 -15.54 5.12 13.44
C GLU A 67 -16.89 4.55 13.93
N ASN A 68 -17.77 4.15 13.01
CA ASN A 68 -19.10 3.62 13.34
C ASN A 68 -19.15 2.09 13.38
N ILE A 69 -18.02 1.41 13.14
CA ILE A 69 -17.94 -0.04 13.18
C ILE A 69 -17.52 -0.46 14.58
N ASN A 70 -18.40 -1.15 15.30
CA ASN A 70 -18.05 -1.73 16.59
C ASN A 70 -17.90 -3.25 16.49
N ILE A 71 -18.91 -3.91 15.92
CA ILE A 71 -18.94 -5.35 15.68
C ILE A 71 -18.97 -5.57 14.17
N ALA A 72 -18.10 -6.44 13.66
CA ALA A 72 -18.15 -6.90 12.29
C ALA A 72 -18.26 -8.42 12.18
N PHE A 73 -19.06 -8.87 11.22
CA PHE A 73 -19.22 -10.27 10.87
C PHE A 73 -18.70 -10.50 9.45
N ILE A 74 -17.56 -11.19 9.36
CA ILE A 74 -16.87 -11.51 8.12
C ILE A 74 -17.28 -12.90 7.67
N TYR A 75 -17.81 -13.02 6.45
CA TYR A 75 -18.41 -14.25 5.94
C TYR A 75 -18.19 -14.42 4.43
N THR A 76 -18.56 -15.58 3.90
CA THR A 76 -18.78 -15.79 2.45
C THR A 76 -20.10 -16.50 2.21
N ASP A 77 -20.72 -16.33 1.04
CA ASP A 77 -22.03 -16.92 0.74
C ASP A 77 -22.02 -18.43 0.56
N TRP A 78 -20.88 -18.99 0.13
CA TRP A 78 -20.71 -20.42 -0.07
C TRP A 78 -20.36 -21.17 1.23
N CYS A 79 -19.92 -20.49 2.30
CA CYS A 79 -19.47 -21.13 3.52
C CYS A 79 -20.64 -21.71 4.35
N PRO A 80 -20.67 -23.02 4.65
CA PRO A 80 -21.76 -23.65 5.40
C PRO A 80 -21.86 -23.15 6.84
N TYR A 81 -20.72 -22.94 7.51
CA TYR A 81 -20.69 -22.39 8.86
C TYR A 81 -21.22 -20.96 8.90
N CYS A 82 -20.94 -20.15 7.88
CA CYS A 82 -21.51 -18.81 7.76
C CYS A 82 -23.03 -18.88 7.66
N LYS A 83 -23.58 -19.76 6.81
CA LYS A 83 -25.04 -19.94 6.66
C LYS A 83 -25.73 -20.26 7.99
N ASN A 84 -25.08 -21.01 8.87
CA ASN A 84 -25.62 -21.33 10.20
C ASN A 84 -25.57 -20.14 11.17
N MET A 85 -24.56 -19.27 11.06
CA MET A 85 -24.44 -18.09 11.92
C MET A 85 -25.32 -16.92 11.46
N LYS A 86 -25.57 -16.78 10.14
CA LYS A 86 -26.36 -15.66 9.57
C LYS A 86 -27.70 -15.42 10.29
N PRO A 87 -28.52 -16.44 10.61
CA PRO A 87 -29.77 -16.24 11.35
C PRO A 87 -29.56 -15.61 12.73
N TRP A 88 -28.56 -16.05 13.49
CA TRP A 88 -28.26 -15.51 14.82
C TRP A 88 -27.75 -14.08 14.74
N VAL A 89 -26.88 -13.77 13.77
CA VAL A 89 -26.39 -12.41 13.55
C VAL A 89 -27.55 -11.45 13.23
N LYS A 90 -28.50 -11.87 12.38
CA LYS A 90 -29.71 -11.09 12.07
C LYS A 90 -30.63 -10.90 13.27
N GLU A 91 -30.76 -11.93 14.11
CA GLU A 91 -31.56 -11.84 15.32
C GLU A 91 -30.96 -10.81 16.29
N LEU A 92 -29.64 -10.86 16.52
CA LEU A 92 -28.95 -9.85 17.32
C LEU A 92 -29.04 -8.46 16.68
N GLU A 93 -28.92 -8.33 15.36
CA GLU A 93 -29.16 -7.05 14.68
C GLU A 93 -30.56 -6.48 15.01
N SER A 94 -31.59 -7.34 15.02
CA SER A 94 -32.96 -6.95 15.39
C SER A 94 -33.13 -6.62 16.88
N GLU A 95 -32.24 -7.12 17.75
CA GLU A 95 -32.16 -6.75 19.17
C GLU A 95 -31.45 -5.40 19.39
N GLY A 96 -30.89 -4.78 18.35
CA GLY A 96 -30.30 -3.45 18.38
C GLY A 96 -28.78 -3.40 18.31
N TYR A 97 -28.11 -4.53 18.07
CA TYR A 97 -26.66 -4.54 17.86
C TYR A 97 -26.32 -3.96 16.48
N ASN A 98 -25.42 -2.96 16.44
CA ASN A 98 -24.91 -2.42 15.19
C ASN A 98 -23.80 -3.32 14.63
N ILE A 99 -24.13 -4.12 13.61
CA ILE A 99 -23.24 -5.14 13.05
C ILE A 99 -22.89 -4.78 11.61
N THR A 100 -21.60 -4.67 11.31
CA THR A 100 -21.12 -4.50 9.95
C THR A 100 -20.90 -5.86 9.29
N TRP A 101 -21.63 -6.11 8.20
CA TRP A 101 -21.51 -7.33 7.41
C TRP A 101 -20.41 -7.17 6.37
N ILE A 102 -19.42 -8.06 6.39
CA ILE A 102 -18.29 -8.04 5.45
C ILE A 102 -18.31 -9.35 4.66
N ASN A 103 -18.62 -9.29 3.36
CA ASN A 103 -18.48 -10.44 2.49
C ASN A 103 -17.05 -10.56 1.97
N ALA A 104 -16.31 -11.56 2.45
CA ALA A 104 -14.95 -11.83 2.01
C ALA A 104 -14.81 -12.25 0.53
N GLY A 105 -15.93 -12.52 -0.15
CA GLY A 105 -15.99 -12.69 -1.61
C GLY A 105 -16.17 -11.38 -2.39
N ASN A 106 -16.46 -10.27 -1.70
CA ASN A 106 -16.62 -8.94 -2.29
C ASN A 106 -15.36 -8.10 -2.04
N LYS A 107 -14.80 -7.50 -3.11
CA LYS A 107 -13.58 -6.70 -3.03
C LYS A 107 -13.76 -5.41 -2.22
N ASP A 108 -14.93 -4.78 -2.31
CA ASP A 108 -15.20 -3.51 -1.62
C ASP A 108 -15.36 -3.74 -0.11
N ASP A 109 -16.06 -4.81 0.28
CA ASP A 109 -16.20 -5.21 1.68
C ASP A 109 -14.84 -5.58 2.29
N ILE A 110 -14.00 -6.33 1.56
CA ILE A 110 -12.64 -6.66 2.00
C ILE A 110 -11.78 -5.41 2.16
N LYS A 111 -11.93 -4.41 1.28
CA LYS A 111 -11.23 -3.14 1.41
C LYS A 111 -11.60 -2.46 2.73
N ILE A 112 -12.89 -2.40 3.08
CA ILE A 112 -13.36 -1.87 4.37
C ILE A 112 -12.73 -2.62 5.54
N ALA A 113 -12.74 -3.96 5.50
CA ALA A 113 -12.15 -4.74 6.59
C ALA A 113 -10.63 -4.55 6.71
N THR A 114 -9.94 -4.41 5.58
CA THR A 114 -8.49 -4.17 5.56
C THR A 114 -8.14 -2.79 6.10
N GLU A 115 -8.92 -1.76 5.75
CA GLU A 115 -8.67 -0.37 6.15
C GLU A 115 -9.12 -0.09 7.59
N CYS A 116 -10.29 -0.61 8.00
CA CYS A 116 -10.89 -0.28 9.30
C CYS A 116 -10.54 -1.26 10.42
N MET A 117 -10.09 -2.48 10.10
CA MET A 117 -9.89 -3.56 11.07
C MET A 117 -8.45 -4.07 11.10
N GLU A 118 -7.51 -3.27 10.58
CA GLU A 118 -6.09 -3.61 10.55
C GLU A 118 -5.59 -3.98 11.95
N GLY A 119 -4.89 -5.11 12.05
CA GLY A 119 -4.34 -5.62 13.30
C GLY A 119 -5.35 -6.27 14.25
N VAL A 120 -6.65 -6.29 13.91
CA VAL A 120 -7.70 -6.99 14.67
C VAL A 120 -8.31 -8.12 13.86
N ALA A 121 -8.77 -7.83 12.64
CA ALA A 121 -9.27 -8.84 11.72
C ALA A 121 -8.10 -9.64 11.14
N GLN A 122 -8.22 -10.97 11.10
CA GLN A 122 -7.23 -11.83 10.47
C GLN A 122 -7.52 -12.04 8.98
N LEU A 123 -8.79 -12.05 8.57
CA LEU A 123 -9.23 -12.22 7.17
C LEU A 123 -8.72 -13.52 6.52
N ARG A 124 -8.35 -14.52 7.34
CA ARG A 124 -7.83 -15.82 6.89
C ARG A 124 -8.90 -16.91 6.82
N TYR A 125 -9.87 -16.83 7.71
CA TYR A 125 -10.89 -17.86 7.89
C TYR A 125 -12.25 -17.22 8.12
N VAL A 126 -13.31 -17.89 7.65
CA VAL A 126 -14.70 -17.46 7.86
C VAL A 126 -15.52 -18.59 8.47
N PRO A 127 -16.51 -18.31 9.34
CA PRO A 127 -16.88 -16.98 9.82
C PRO A 127 -15.83 -16.40 10.78
N GLU A 128 -15.68 -15.08 10.76
CA GLU A 128 -14.86 -14.33 11.72
C GLU A 128 -15.69 -13.18 12.29
N PHE A 129 -15.58 -12.97 13.60
CA PHE A 129 -16.27 -11.91 14.33
C PHE A 129 -15.22 -10.97 14.91
N VAL A 130 -15.37 -9.69 14.65
CA VAL A 130 -14.40 -8.67 15.06
C VAL A 130 -15.11 -7.70 15.99
N CYS A 131 -14.46 -7.40 17.11
CA CYS A 131 -14.83 -6.32 18.02
C CYS A 131 -13.74 -5.25 17.96
N LEU A 132 -14.01 -4.13 17.30
CA LEU A 132 -13.03 -3.07 17.07
C LEU A 132 -12.71 -2.29 18.35
N SER A 133 -13.71 -1.98 19.16
CA SER A 133 -13.52 -1.20 20.40
C SER A 133 -12.54 -1.87 21.38
N LYS A 134 -12.62 -3.20 21.50
CA LYS A 134 -11.76 -4.00 22.39
C LYS A 134 -10.54 -4.58 21.68
N LYS A 135 -10.42 -4.41 20.36
CA LYS A 135 -9.35 -4.97 19.52
C LYS A 135 -9.21 -6.49 19.67
N VAL A 136 -10.35 -7.19 19.70
CA VAL A 136 -10.38 -8.66 19.77
C VAL A 136 -11.17 -9.23 18.61
N ASN A 137 -10.81 -10.43 18.19
CA ASN A 137 -11.56 -11.19 17.21
C ASN A 137 -11.84 -12.60 17.71
N LYS A 138 -12.84 -13.24 17.10
CA LYS A 138 -13.12 -14.67 17.24
C LYS A 138 -13.27 -15.29 15.87
N ILE A 139 -12.44 -16.28 15.59
CA ILE A 139 -12.47 -17.05 14.35
C ILE A 139 -13.30 -18.32 14.58
N GLY A 140 -14.12 -18.64 13.60
CA GLY A 140 -14.96 -19.84 13.59
C GLY A 140 -16.38 -19.59 14.10
N ALA A 141 -17.21 -20.62 13.93
CA ALA A 141 -18.60 -20.58 14.37
C ALA A 141 -18.70 -20.61 15.90
N PHE A 142 -19.73 -19.96 16.42
CA PHE A 142 -20.13 -20.10 17.82
C PHE A 142 -20.85 -21.43 18.04
N SER A 143 -20.74 -21.97 19.25
CA SER A 143 -21.44 -23.21 19.65
C SER A 143 -22.92 -22.96 19.96
N SER A 144 -23.27 -21.75 20.40
CA SER A 144 -24.65 -21.33 20.65
C SER A 144 -24.85 -19.83 20.38
N LYS A 145 -26.11 -19.41 20.28
CA LYS A 145 -26.47 -17.99 20.14
C LYS A 145 -26.08 -17.20 21.39
N GLU A 146 -26.17 -17.79 22.57
CA GLU A 146 -25.83 -17.16 23.85
C GLU A 146 -24.33 -16.86 23.95
N GLU A 147 -23.47 -17.75 23.44
CA GLU A 147 -22.02 -17.51 23.33
C GLU A 147 -21.75 -16.32 22.39
N MET A 148 -22.46 -16.24 21.25
CA MET A 148 -22.36 -15.12 20.31
C MET A 148 -22.82 -13.82 20.95
N LYS A 149 -23.98 -13.82 21.61
CA LYS A 149 -24.51 -12.67 22.33
C LYS A 149 -23.54 -12.19 23.41
N SER A 150 -22.94 -13.10 24.17
CA SER A 150 -21.94 -12.76 25.19
C SER A 150 -20.71 -12.06 24.59
N PHE A 151 -20.24 -12.48 23.41
CA PHE A 151 -19.17 -11.77 22.70
C PHE A 151 -19.60 -10.34 22.32
N PHE A 152 -20.84 -10.17 21.85
CA PHE A 152 -21.37 -8.88 21.40
C PHE A 152 -21.59 -7.93 22.59
N ASP A 153 -22.12 -8.45 23.69
CA ASP A 153 -22.27 -7.73 24.96
C ASP A 153 -20.91 -7.22 25.48
N ASN A 154 -19.90 -8.09 25.51
CA ASN A 154 -18.54 -7.71 25.91
C ASN A 154 -17.89 -6.68 24.98
N CYS A 155 -18.38 -6.54 23.75
CA CYS A 155 -17.87 -5.56 22.80
C CYS A 155 -18.46 -4.15 23.02
N ILE A 156 -19.70 -4.08 23.51
CA ILE A 156 -20.41 -2.80 23.71
C ILE A 156 -20.23 -2.27 25.14
N ASN A 157 -20.04 -3.17 26.13
CA ASN A 157 -19.78 -2.82 27.53
C ASN A 157 -18.33 -2.38 27.76
#